data_AF-R9N309-F1
#
_entry.id   AF-R9N309-F1
#
_cell.length_a   1.000
_cell.length_b   1.000
_cell.length_c   1.000
_cell.angle_alpha   90.00
_cell.angle_beta   90.00
_cell.angle_gamma   90.00
#
_symmetry.space_group_name_H-M   'P 1'
#
loop_
_entity.id
_entity.type
_entity.pdbx_description
1 polymer ?
#
loop_
_entity_poly.entity_id
_entity_poly.type
_entity_poly.pdbx_seq_one_letter_code
_entity_poly.pdbx_strand_id
1 'polypeptide(L)'
;MKMVQINWIRFTTILAGRIIREAILPLDSQDRANVLIIDNSMFERNRSKKTELLAKVYDHARHTYKFSFRMLTLGWSDGSTFLPINSVLLPPENKKNWINQAEPVEKRTVGYKRRALSMQKGTHAMLELLSSAKKAAIPAKYVLFDSWFSSPSALHSVKETGYDVIGMIKKTPKMFFRYNGEV
;
A
#
# COMPACT_ATOMS: atom_id res chain seq x y z
N MET A 1 23.65 -12.05 1.93
CA MET A 1 22.76 -12.81 2.83
C MET A 1 21.33 -12.30 2.66
N LYS A 2 20.38 -13.10 2.16
CA LYS A 2 18.96 -12.67 2.11
C LYS A 2 18.38 -12.79 3.53
N MET A 3 18.03 -11.66 4.16
CA MET A 3 17.50 -11.63 5.53
C MET A 3 16.02 -12.06 5.55
N VAL A 4 15.77 -13.35 5.34
CA VAL A 4 14.41 -13.93 5.27
C VAL A 4 13.69 -14.02 6.63
N GLN A 5 14.39 -13.70 7.71
CA GLN A 5 13.87 -13.76 9.08
C GLN A 5 13.29 -12.43 9.56
N ILE A 6 13.73 -11.30 9.00
CA ILE A 6 13.31 -9.97 9.48
C ILE A 6 11.93 -9.62 8.92
N ASN A 7 10.99 -9.32 9.83
CA ASN A 7 9.69 -8.79 9.48
C ASN A 7 9.72 -7.26 9.40
N TRP A 8 10.25 -6.75 8.30
CA TRP A 8 10.32 -5.32 8.03
C TRP A 8 8.94 -4.65 8.02
N ILE A 9 7.89 -5.35 7.54
CA ILE A 9 6.53 -4.78 7.55
C ILE A 9 6.09 -4.52 9.00
N ARG A 10 6.19 -5.54 9.86
CA ARG A 10 5.86 -5.40 11.27
C ARG A 10 6.72 -4.34 11.96
N PHE A 11 8.03 -4.33 11.70
CA PHE A 11 8.96 -3.40 12.32
C PHE A 11 8.60 -1.94 12.01
N THR A 12 8.47 -1.56 10.73
CA THR A 12 8.19 -0.16 10.37
C THR A 12 6.79 0.26 10.80
N THR A 13 5.81 -0.65 10.76
CA THR A 13 4.46 -0.35 11.24
C THR A 13 4.43 -0.09 12.76
N ILE A 14 5.13 -0.88 13.57
CA ILE A 14 5.23 -0.65 15.02
C ILE A 14 5.99 0.63 15.31
N LEU A 15 7.09 0.88 14.61
CA LEU A 15 7.87 2.10 14.75
C LEU A 15 7.02 3.34 14.44
N ALA A 16 6.30 3.33 13.32
CA ALA A 16 5.40 4.41 12.94
C ALA A 16 4.30 4.62 13.99
N GLY A 17 3.66 3.55 14.47
CA GLY A 17 2.66 3.64 15.52
C GLY A 17 3.21 4.22 16.84
N ARG A 18 4.46 3.91 17.19
CA ARG A 18 5.13 4.52 18.35
C ARG A 18 5.43 6.00 18.12
N ILE A 19 5.95 6.38 16.96
CA ILE A 19 6.21 7.80 16.64
C ILE A 19 4.91 8.61 16.69
N ILE A 20 3.84 8.10 16.08
CA ILE A 20 2.53 8.76 16.07
C ILE A 20 2.06 8.98 17.51
N ARG A 21 2.02 7.92 18.33
CA ARG A 21 1.50 8.00 19.71
C ARG A 21 2.35 8.87 20.63
N GLU A 22 3.67 8.74 20.58
CA GLU A 22 4.55 9.34 21.58
C GLU A 22 5.05 10.74 21.19
N ALA A 23 5.14 11.04 19.89
CA ALA A 23 5.74 12.29 19.41
C ALA A 23 4.76 13.20 18.67
N ILE A 24 3.73 12.65 18.00
CA ILE A 24 2.82 13.46 17.18
C ILE A 24 1.52 13.76 17.93
N LEU A 25 0.79 12.73 18.37
CA LEU A 25 -0.52 12.90 19.04
C LEU A 25 -0.50 13.84 20.25
N PRO A 26 0.55 13.92 21.09
CA PRO A 26 0.58 14.87 22.20
C PRO A 26 0.59 16.34 21.76
N LEU A 27 0.95 16.61 20.50
CA LEU A 27 1.01 17.93 19.89
C LEU A 27 -0.18 18.20 18.96
N ASP A 28 -1.10 17.25 18.83
CA ASP A 28 -2.24 17.33 17.92
C ASP A 28 -3.54 17.67 18.67
N SER A 29 -4.50 18.27 17.96
CA SER A 29 -5.83 18.54 18.52
C SER A 29 -6.71 17.28 18.46
N GLN A 30 -7.51 17.05 19.50
CA GLN A 30 -8.48 15.95 19.55
C GLN A 30 -9.56 16.05 18.46
N ASP A 31 -9.81 17.25 17.94
CA ASP A 31 -10.79 17.49 16.88
C ASP A 31 -10.29 17.09 15.49
N ARG A 32 -8.99 16.80 15.33
CA ARG A 32 -8.42 16.43 14.04
C ARG A 32 -8.87 15.04 13.58
N ALA A 33 -9.07 14.92 12.27
CA ALA A 33 -9.35 13.66 11.63
C ALA A 33 -8.05 13.03 11.15
N ASN A 34 -7.58 12.01 11.87
CA ASN A 34 -6.44 11.21 11.44
C ASN A 34 -6.82 10.29 10.30
N VAL A 35 -5.92 10.15 9.33
CA VAL A 35 -6.17 9.40 8.10
C VAL A 35 -5.04 8.45 7.77
N LEU A 36 -5.41 7.33 7.15
CA LEU A 36 -4.47 6.46 6.43
C LEU A 36 -4.52 6.81 4.94
N ILE A 37 -3.39 6.85 4.28
CA ILE A 37 -3.28 7.21 2.86
C ILE A 37 -2.67 6.02 2.12
N ILE A 38 -3.36 5.58 1.06
CA ILE A 38 -2.88 4.56 0.14
C ILE A 38 -2.58 5.21 -1.20
N ASP A 39 -1.36 5.00 -1.70
CA ASP A 39 -0.96 5.48 -3.02
C ASP A 39 -0.04 4.48 -3.73
N ASN A 40 -0.04 4.53 -5.06
CA ASN A 40 0.89 3.78 -5.91
C ASN A 40 1.92 4.72 -6.53
N SER A 41 3.20 4.39 -6.38
CA SER A 41 4.28 5.07 -7.08
C SER A 41 5.12 4.08 -7.89
N MET A 42 5.82 4.56 -8.91
CA MET A 42 6.84 3.75 -9.58
C MET A 42 8.12 3.75 -8.75
N PHE A 43 8.65 2.56 -8.44
CA PHE A 43 9.91 2.39 -7.73
C PHE A 43 11.00 1.91 -8.67
N GLU A 44 11.74 2.87 -9.23
CA GLU A 44 12.74 2.63 -10.25
C GLU A 44 14.02 1.99 -9.70
N ARG A 45 14.54 1.02 -10.45
CA ARG A 45 15.77 0.27 -10.22
C ARG A 45 16.52 0.05 -11.54
N ASN A 46 16.56 1.07 -12.41
CA ASN A 46 17.11 0.99 -13.77
C ASN A 46 18.55 0.47 -13.87
N ARG A 47 19.35 0.66 -12.83
CA ARG A 47 20.76 0.20 -12.77
C ARG A 47 20.92 -1.18 -12.11
N SER A 48 19.82 -1.83 -11.73
CA SER A 48 19.83 -3.14 -11.08
C SER A 48 19.47 -4.24 -12.06
N LYS A 49 20.08 -5.41 -11.90
CA LYS A 49 19.68 -6.65 -12.60
C LYS A 49 19.45 -7.83 -11.67
N LYS A 50 20.07 -7.81 -10.47
CA LYS A 50 20.00 -8.89 -9.48
C LYS A 50 18.95 -8.68 -8.40
N THR A 51 18.17 -7.61 -8.47
CA THR A 51 17.06 -7.37 -7.54
C THR A 51 16.00 -8.43 -7.77
N GLU A 52 15.61 -9.13 -6.72
CA GLU A 52 14.59 -10.17 -6.78
C GLU A 52 13.27 -9.63 -7.33
N LEU A 53 12.64 -10.37 -8.24
CA LEU A 53 11.36 -10.02 -8.90
C LEU A 53 11.39 -8.73 -9.74
N LEU A 54 12.56 -8.18 -10.03
CA LEU A 54 12.68 -6.99 -10.86
C LEU A 54 12.09 -7.23 -12.24
N ALA A 55 11.35 -6.26 -12.76
CA ALA A 55 10.73 -6.35 -14.07
C ALA A 55 10.86 -5.06 -14.86
N LYS A 56 10.73 -5.18 -16.19
CA LYS A 56 10.58 -4.06 -17.11
C LYS A 56 9.11 -3.63 -17.13
N VAL A 57 8.83 -2.41 -16.70
CA VAL A 57 7.47 -1.85 -16.59
C VAL A 57 7.40 -0.59 -17.46
N TYR A 58 6.27 -0.39 -18.13
CA TYR A 58 6.02 0.84 -18.88
C TYR A 58 5.49 1.92 -17.92
N ASP A 59 6.17 3.05 -17.88
CA ASP A 59 5.74 4.25 -17.18
C ASP A 59 4.80 5.04 -18.11
N HIS A 60 3.50 5.04 -17.77
CA HIS A 60 2.49 5.77 -18.53
C HIS A 60 2.61 7.28 -18.36
N ALA A 61 3.17 7.78 -17.26
CA ALA A 61 3.33 9.21 -17.03
C ALA A 61 4.50 9.78 -17.85
N ARG A 62 5.58 9.01 -18.00
CA ARG A 62 6.78 9.41 -18.74
C ARG A 62 6.91 8.78 -20.11
N HIS A 63 5.95 7.96 -20.52
CA HIS A 63 5.95 7.21 -21.78
C HIS A 63 7.23 6.40 -22.06
N THR A 64 7.87 5.85 -21.01
CA THR A 64 9.16 5.12 -21.14
C THR A 64 9.16 3.80 -20.38
N TYR A 65 9.95 2.84 -20.85
CA TYR A 65 10.18 1.60 -20.10
C TYR A 65 11.26 1.80 -19.04
N LYS A 66 10.97 1.32 -17.82
CA LYS A 66 11.88 1.35 -16.67
C LYS A 66 12.04 -0.05 -16.10
N PHE A 67 13.16 -0.32 -15.44
CA PHE A 67 13.24 -1.49 -14.56
C PHE A 67 12.71 -1.05 -13.20
N SER A 68 11.55 -1.55 -12.79
CA SER A 68 10.86 -1.01 -11.63
C SER A 68 9.88 -1.99 -11.00
N PHE A 69 9.28 -1.54 -9.92
CA PHE A 69 8.12 -2.13 -9.26
C PHE A 69 7.02 -1.08 -9.17
N ARG A 70 5.76 -1.51 -9.05
CA ARG A 70 4.72 -0.65 -8.49
C ARG A 70 4.84 -0.71 -6.97
N MET A 71 5.18 0.40 -6.34
CA MET A 71 5.25 0.51 -4.88
C MET A 71 3.92 1.00 -4.35
N LEU A 72 3.21 0.09 -3.68
CA LEU A 72 2.02 0.41 -2.91
C LEU A 72 2.47 0.92 -1.54
N THR A 73 2.13 2.16 -1.21
CA THR A 73 2.57 2.83 0.03
C THR A 73 1.37 3.03 0.95
N LEU A 74 1.58 2.78 2.24
CA LEU A 74 0.68 3.18 3.31
C LEU A 74 1.35 4.30 4.11
N GLY A 75 0.69 5.45 4.19
CA GLY A 75 1.06 6.57 5.05
C GLY A 75 -0.03 6.90 6.06
N TRP A 76 0.32 7.75 7.01
CA TRP A 76 -0.60 8.32 8.00
C TRP A 76 -0.45 9.84 8.02
N SER A 77 -1.55 10.54 8.29
CA SER A 77 -1.54 11.99 8.44
C SER A 77 -2.59 12.48 9.43
N ASP A 78 -2.27 13.57 10.13
CA ASP A 78 -3.19 14.40 10.92
C ASP A 78 -3.65 15.67 10.16
N GLY A 79 -3.32 15.78 8.87
CA GLY A 79 -3.55 16.95 8.02
C GLY A 79 -2.44 18.00 8.01
N SER A 80 -1.46 17.95 8.92
CA SER A 80 -0.26 18.82 8.91
C SER A 80 1.05 18.05 8.81
N THR A 81 1.05 16.82 9.32
CA THR A 81 2.18 15.90 9.34
C THR A 81 1.87 14.73 8.43
N PHE A 82 2.88 14.23 7.72
CA PHE A 82 2.80 12.97 7.00
C PHE A 82 3.89 12.01 7.50
N LEU A 83 3.49 10.78 7.81
CA LEU A 83 4.41 9.72 8.23
C LEU A 83 4.22 8.48 7.35
N PRO A 84 5.26 8.03 6.61
CA PRO A 84 5.20 6.76 5.91
C PRO A 84 5.20 5.59 6.92
N ILE A 85 4.21 4.70 6.83
CA ILE A 85 4.11 3.51 7.69
C ILE A 85 4.81 2.32 7.03
N ASN A 86 4.47 2.04 5.77
CA ASN A 86 4.99 0.87 5.06
C ASN A 86 4.84 0.94 3.55
N SER A 87 5.44 -0.03 2.88
CA SER A 87 5.20 -0.25 1.46
C SER A 87 5.36 -1.71 1.04
N VAL A 88 4.70 -2.08 -0.05
CA VAL A 88 4.83 -3.35 -0.75
C VAL A 88 5.27 -3.08 -2.19
N LEU A 89 6.38 -3.69 -2.60
CA LEU A 89 6.82 -3.66 -3.99
C LEU A 89 6.10 -4.77 -4.75
N LEU A 90 5.20 -4.38 -5.65
CA LEU A 90 4.41 -5.26 -6.49
C LEU A 90 5.10 -5.38 -7.86
N PRO A 91 5.68 -6.53 -8.21
CA PRO A 91 6.11 -6.79 -9.57
C PRO A 91 4.88 -6.91 -10.50
N PRO A 92 5.04 -6.68 -11.81
CA PRO A 92 3.95 -6.86 -12.77
C PRO A 92 3.51 -8.33 -12.84
N GLU A 93 2.22 -8.55 -13.05
CA GLU A 93 1.64 -9.90 -13.16
C GLU A 93 2.21 -10.69 -14.34
N ASN A 94 2.54 -10.00 -15.45
CA ASN A 94 3.13 -10.63 -16.62
C ASN A 94 4.60 -11.01 -16.38
N LYS A 95 4.82 -12.28 -16.05
CA LYS A 95 6.15 -12.85 -15.78
C LYS A 95 7.13 -12.74 -16.96
N LYS A 96 6.66 -12.58 -18.20
CA LYS A 96 7.54 -12.38 -19.37
C LYS A 96 8.38 -11.10 -19.25
N ASN A 97 7.90 -10.13 -18.47
CA ASN A 97 8.59 -8.86 -18.26
C ASN A 97 9.62 -8.92 -17.13
N TRP A 98 9.74 -10.05 -16.42
CA TRP A 98 10.65 -10.18 -15.29
C TRP A 98 12.09 -10.32 -15.78
N ILE A 99 12.96 -9.48 -15.24
CA ILE A 99 14.40 -9.47 -15.48
C ILE A 99 15.10 -10.46 -14.54
N ASN A 100 14.55 -10.67 -13.35
CA ASN A 100 15.11 -11.57 -12.37
C ASN A 100 14.00 -12.29 -11.60
N GLN A 101 14.24 -13.56 -11.31
CA GLN A 101 13.28 -14.39 -10.57
C GLN A 101 13.58 -14.38 -9.07
N ALA A 102 12.68 -14.98 -8.30
CA ALA A 102 12.87 -15.22 -6.90
C ALA A 102 13.34 -16.65 -6.65
N GLU A 103 14.45 -16.80 -5.94
CA GLU A 103 14.89 -18.10 -5.44
C GLU A 103 13.85 -18.70 -4.48
N PRO A 104 13.66 -20.03 -4.46
CA PRO A 104 12.81 -20.69 -3.49
C PRO A 104 13.16 -20.28 -2.06
N VAL A 105 12.13 -20.05 -1.25
CA VAL A 105 12.28 -19.74 0.18
C VAL A 105 11.29 -20.60 0.95
N GLU A 106 11.71 -21.11 2.10
CA GLU A 106 10.89 -21.96 2.94
C GLU A 106 9.60 -21.24 3.37
N LYS A 107 8.46 -21.93 3.22
CA LYS A 107 7.10 -21.36 3.42
C LYS A 107 6.84 -20.82 4.83
N ARG A 108 7.55 -21.35 5.83
CA ARG A 108 7.41 -20.96 7.24
C ARG A 108 8.07 -19.62 7.56
N THR A 109 8.97 -19.15 6.69
CA THR A 109 9.74 -17.92 6.93
C THR A 109 8.92 -16.65 6.69
N VAL A 110 9.37 -15.56 7.30
CA VAL A 110 8.79 -14.23 7.09
C VAL A 110 9.04 -13.75 5.65
N GLY A 111 10.21 -14.04 5.09
CA GLY A 111 10.56 -13.72 3.72
C GLY A 111 9.60 -14.33 2.71
N TYR A 112 9.18 -15.59 2.92
CA TYR A 112 8.16 -16.21 2.07
C TYR A 112 6.82 -15.46 2.15
N LYS A 113 6.33 -15.15 3.36
CA LYS A 113 5.07 -14.41 3.55
C LYS A 113 5.11 -13.05 2.87
N ARG A 114 6.23 -12.32 3.00
CA ARG A 114 6.45 -11.03 2.33
C ARG A 114 6.42 -11.16 0.81
N ARG A 115 7.07 -12.20 0.27
CA ARG A 115 7.06 -12.47 -1.17
C ARG A 115 5.67 -12.84 -1.66
N ALA A 116 4.98 -13.71 -0.94
CA ALA A 116 3.61 -14.09 -1.26
C ALA A 116 2.72 -12.85 -1.35
N LEU A 117 2.82 -11.93 -0.40
CA LEU A 117 2.11 -10.64 -0.41
C LEU A 117 2.47 -9.78 -1.62
N SER A 118 3.76 -9.67 -1.99
CA SER A 118 4.16 -8.88 -3.17
C SER A 118 3.57 -9.39 -4.48
N MET A 119 3.27 -10.68 -4.58
CA MET A 119 2.71 -11.30 -5.78
C MET A 119 1.17 -11.25 -5.81
N GLN A 120 0.52 -10.69 -4.79
CA GLN A 120 -0.94 -10.51 -4.76
C GLN A 120 -1.37 -9.28 -5.56
N LYS A 121 -2.67 -9.21 -5.86
CA LYS A 121 -3.28 -7.98 -6.39
C LYS A 121 -3.05 -6.83 -5.40
N GLY A 122 -2.84 -5.62 -5.94
CA GLY A 122 -2.60 -4.43 -5.13
C GLY A 122 -3.72 -4.14 -4.11
N THR A 123 -4.97 -4.43 -4.46
CA THR A 123 -6.12 -4.29 -3.55
C THR A 123 -6.04 -5.24 -2.35
N HIS A 124 -5.59 -6.47 -2.54
CA HIS A 124 -5.38 -7.40 -1.43
C HIS A 124 -4.19 -6.98 -0.56
N ALA A 125 -3.09 -6.56 -1.19
CA ALA A 125 -1.94 -6.03 -0.45
C ALA A 125 -2.29 -4.80 0.37
N MET A 126 -3.15 -3.93 -0.14
CA MET A 126 -3.70 -2.77 0.57
C MET A 126 -4.46 -3.21 1.83
N LEU A 127 -5.35 -4.20 1.74
CA LEU A 127 -6.12 -4.68 2.91
C LEU A 127 -5.19 -5.27 3.99
N GLU A 128 -4.12 -5.97 3.61
CA GLU A 128 -3.12 -6.48 4.56
C GLU A 128 -2.33 -5.36 5.24
N LEU A 129 -2.02 -4.28 4.52
CA LEU A 129 -1.40 -3.08 5.11
C LEU A 129 -2.33 -2.39 6.11
N LEU A 130 -3.61 -2.22 5.76
CA LEU A 130 -4.63 -1.65 6.65
C LEU A 130 -4.85 -2.52 7.90
N SER A 131 -4.95 -3.84 7.73
CA SER A 131 -5.04 -4.81 8.83
C SER A 131 -3.84 -4.72 9.77
N SER A 132 -2.63 -4.56 9.22
CA SER A 132 -1.40 -4.40 9.99
C SER A 132 -1.38 -3.09 10.79
N ALA A 133 -1.82 -1.98 10.18
CA ALA A 133 -1.94 -0.69 10.86
C ALA A 133 -2.97 -0.72 12.00
N LYS A 134 -4.12 -1.35 11.75
CA LYS A 134 -5.18 -1.52 12.76
C LYS A 134 -4.69 -2.37 13.95
N LYS A 135 -3.98 -3.47 13.68
CA LYS A 135 -3.35 -4.31 14.72
C LYS A 135 -2.30 -3.57 15.55
N ALA A 136 -1.63 -2.59 14.95
CA ALA A 136 -0.67 -1.73 15.65
C ALA A 136 -1.33 -0.56 16.40
N ALA A 137 -2.68 -0.50 16.39
CA ALA A 137 -3.47 0.58 16.98
C ALA A 137 -3.07 1.98 16.47
N ILE A 138 -2.76 2.08 15.16
CA ILE A 138 -2.53 3.37 14.52
C ILE A 138 -3.88 4.11 14.42
N PRO A 139 -4.00 5.32 14.99
CA PRO A 139 -5.27 6.04 15.03
C PRO A 139 -5.64 6.55 13.64
N ALA A 140 -6.80 6.17 13.11
CA ALA A 140 -7.33 6.76 11.89
C ALA A 140 -8.85 6.57 11.82
N LYS A 141 -9.54 7.58 11.29
CA LYS A 141 -10.98 7.55 11.01
C LYS A 141 -11.24 7.14 9.56
N TYR A 142 -10.43 7.66 8.64
CA TYR A 142 -10.61 7.47 7.20
C TYR A 142 -9.40 6.82 6.53
N VAL A 143 -9.66 6.11 5.45
CA VAL A 143 -8.67 5.72 4.45
C VAL A 143 -8.87 6.57 3.21
N LEU A 144 -7.78 7.19 2.75
CA LEU A 144 -7.71 8.02 1.57
C LEU A 144 -7.02 7.28 0.44
N PHE A 145 -7.61 7.34 -0.76
CA PHE A 145 -6.95 6.85 -1.98
C PHE A 145 -7.50 7.49 -3.25
N ASP A 146 -6.71 7.38 -4.31
CA ASP A 146 -7.08 7.82 -5.65
C ASP A 146 -8.16 6.93 -6.30
N SER A 147 -8.56 7.31 -7.52
CA SER A 147 -9.58 6.58 -8.28
C SER A 147 -9.16 5.18 -8.74
N TRP A 148 -7.87 4.83 -8.65
CA TRP A 148 -7.39 3.49 -9.00
C TRP A 148 -7.84 2.44 -7.98
N PHE A 149 -8.06 2.85 -6.73
CA PHE A 149 -8.54 1.97 -5.66
C PHE A 149 -10.06 2.05 -5.43
N SER A 150 -10.75 3.01 -6.05
CA SER A 150 -12.19 3.25 -5.84
C SER A 150 -13.13 2.31 -6.60
N SER A 151 -12.84 1.00 -6.71
CA SER A 151 -13.83 0.04 -7.21
C SER A 151 -14.88 -0.28 -6.14
N PRO A 152 -16.14 -0.62 -6.47
CA PRO A 152 -17.17 -0.92 -5.47
C PRO A 152 -16.75 -2.00 -4.49
N SER A 153 -16.12 -3.07 -4.99
CA SER A 153 -15.58 -4.16 -4.17
C SER A 153 -14.50 -3.68 -3.19
N ALA A 154 -13.59 -2.81 -3.61
CA ALA A 154 -12.53 -2.31 -2.75
C ALA A 154 -13.09 -1.36 -1.68
N LEU A 155 -14.05 -0.51 -2.03
CA LEU A 155 -14.77 0.35 -1.08
C LEU A 155 -15.45 -0.49 0.02
N HIS A 156 -16.19 -1.53 -0.38
CA HIS A 156 -16.82 -2.46 0.57
C HIS A 156 -15.80 -3.17 1.46
N SER A 157 -14.73 -3.73 0.89
CA SER A 157 -13.71 -4.41 1.68
C SER A 157 -13.00 -3.49 2.68
N VAL A 158 -12.76 -2.21 2.35
CA VAL A 158 -12.20 -1.26 3.32
C VAL A 158 -13.22 -0.94 4.41
N LYS A 159 -14.50 -0.79 4.06
CA LYS A 159 -15.56 -0.56 5.05
C LYS A 159 -15.70 -1.73 6.04
N GLU A 160 -15.56 -2.97 5.58
CA GLU A 160 -15.55 -4.17 6.43
C GLU A 160 -14.38 -4.21 7.41
N THR A 161 -13.26 -3.54 7.09
CA THR A 161 -12.15 -3.37 8.06
C THR A 161 -12.46 -2.35 9.15
N GLY A 162 -13.61 -1.66 9.09
CA GLY A 162 -14.07 -0.67 10.06
C GLY A 162 -13.54 0.74 9.83
N TYR A 163 -13.00 1.03 8.64
CA TYR A 163 -12.62 2.39 8.24
C TYR A 163 -13.67 2.98 7.31
N ASP A 164 -13.86 4.30 7.40
CA ASP A 164 -14.55 5.06 6.36
C ASP A 164 -13.60 5.39 5.22
N VAL A 165 -14.13 5.63 4.03
CA VAL A 165 -13.33 5.92 2.83
C VAL A 165 -13.59 7.33 2.36
N ILE A 166 -12.50 8.05 2.06
CA ILE A 166 -12.53 9.30 1.29
C ILE A 166 -11.68 9.07 0.04
N GLY A 167 -12.30 8.91 -1.12
CA GLY A 167 -11.56 8.59 -2.33
C GLY A 167 -12.05 9.33 -3.56
N MET A 168 -11.16 9.49 -4.54
CA MET A 168 -11.57 10.03 -5.83
C MET A 168 -12.50 9.05 -6.55
N ILE A 169 -13.57 9.58 -7.15
CA ILE A 169 -14.51 8.76 -7.91
C ILE A 169 -13.84 8.24 -9.17
N LYS A 170 -14.02 6.94 -9.44
CA LYS A 170 -13.61 6.34 -10.71
C LYS A 170 -14.64 6.62 -11.80
N LYS A 171 -14.27 7.47 -12.75
CA LYS A 171 -15.12 7.77 -13.92
C LYS A 171 -15.10 6.61 -14.90
N THR A 172 -16.16 5.81 -14.92
CA THR A 172 -16.32 4.70 -15.87
C THR A 172 -17.80 4.49 -16.17
N PRO A 173 -18.19 4.12 -17.40
CA PRO A 173 -19.59 3.88 -17.77
C PRO A 173 -20.24 2.70 -17.04
N LYS A 174 -19.46 1.92 -16.28
CA LYS A 174 -19.92 0.73 -15.54
C LYS A 174 -20.24 0.99 -14.07
N MET A 175 -20.04 2.22 -13.58
CA MET A 175 -20.22 2.57 -12.18
C MET A 175 -21.17 3.77 -12.06
N PHE A 176 -22.24 3.57 -11.30
CA PHE A 176 -23.25 4.58 -11.01
C PHE A 176 -23.18 4.93 -9.53
N PHE A 177 -23.13 6.21 -9.24
CA PHE A 177 -23.14 6.73 -7.87
C PHE A 177 -24.49 7.40 -7.65
N ARG A 178 -24.99 7.33 -6.43
CA ARG A 178 -26.14 8.12 -6.01
C ARG A 178 -25.71 9.10 -4.95
N TYR A 179 -26.16 10.34 -5.07
CA TYR A 179 -26.00 11.35 -4.05
C TYR A 179 -27.38 11.66 -3.46
N ASN A 180 -27.56 11.43 -2.15
CA ASN A 180 -28.84 11.61 -1.46
C ASN A 180 -30.04 10.90 -2.13
N GLY A 181 -29.80 9.74 -2.75
CA GLY A 181 -30.83 8.94 -3.43
C GLY A 181 -31.04 9.29 -4.90
N GLU A 182 -30.46 10.39 -5.38
CA GLU A 182 -30.51 10.82 -6.78
C GLU A 182 -29.29 10.31 -7.55
N VAL A 183 -29.47 9.97 -8.82
CA VAL A 183 -28.41 9.43 -9.71
C VAL A 183 -27.67 10.57 -10.38
#